data_AF-A0A1A8P2F7-F1
#
_entry.id   AF-A0A1A8P2F7-F1
#
_cell.length_a   1.000
_cell.length_b   1.000
_cell.length_c   1.000
_cell.angle_alpha   90.00
_cell.angle_beta   90.00
_cell.angle_gamma   90.00
#
_symmetry.space_group_name_H-M   'P 1'
#
loop_
_entity.id
_entity.type
_entity.pdbx_description
1 polymer ?
#
loop_
_entity_poly.entity_id
_entity_poly.type
_entity_poly.pdbx_seq_one_letter_code
_entity_poly.pdbx_strand_id
1 'polypeptide(L)' 'MNDLTSVHPREAVERIAASLGCSPTSVQVAEFLDKHDQLGHLRENFLVPKVADLPPSDLSLVDGS' A
#
# COMPACT_ATOMS: atom_id res chain seq x y z
N MET A 1 9.33 -6.82 -17.17
CA MET A 1 8.72 -6.05 -16.07
C MET A 1 9.20 -4.63 -16.23
N ASN A 2 8.31 -3.66 -16.49
CA ASN A 2 8.73 -2.27 -16.63
C ASN A 2 9.46 -1.87 -15.37
N ASP A 3 10.64 -1.25 -15.51
CA ASP A 3 11.37 -0.74 -14.37
C ASP A 3 10.59 0.45 -13.79
N LEU A 4 9.78 0.16 -12.78
CA LEU A 4 9.00 1.17 -12.06
C LEU A 4 9.88 1.96 -11.07
N THR A 5 11.14 1.55 -10.86
CA THR A 5 12.05 2.16 -9.89
C THR A 5 12.68 3.44 -10.42
N SER A 6 12.67 3.66 -11.73
CA SER A 6 13.25 4.83 -12.39
C SER A 6 12.24 5.93 -12.71
N VAL A 7 10.96 5.76 -12.35
CA VAL A 7 9.88 6.72 -12.63
C VAL A 7 9.30 7.31 -11.36
N HIS A 8 8.60 8.44 -11.47
CA HIS A 8 7.96 9.07 -10.32
C HIS A 8 6.88 8.13 -9.72
N PRO A 9 6.76 7.99 -8.39
CA PRO A 9 5.83 7.02 -7.77
C PRO A 9 4.38 7.15 -8.25
N ARG A 10 3.91 8.38 -8.41
CA ARG A 10 2.58 8.66 -8.98
C ARG A 10 2.40 8.04 -10.36
N GLU A 11 3.41 8.19 -11.23
CA GLU A 11 3.37 7.67 -12.59
C GLU A 11 3.43 6.14 -12.59
N ALA A 12 4.19 5.52 -11.67
CA ALA A 12 4.20 4.07 -11.50
C ALA A 12 2.80 3.54 -11.16
N VAL A 13 2.10 4.17 -10.20
CA VAL A 13 0.73 3.81 -9.80
C VAL A 13 -0.24 3.99 -10.96
N GLU A 14 -0.17 5.11 -11.68
CA GLU A 14 -1.04 5.39 -12.84
C GLU A 14 -0.82 4.36 -13.97
N ARG A 15 0.43 3.99 -14.26
CA ARG A 15 0.76 2.96 -15.27
C ARG A 15 0.25 1.59 -14.88
N ILE A 16 0.39 1.19 -13.61
CA ILE A 16 -0.15 -0.08 -13.11
C ILE A 16 -1.66 -0.07 -13.20
N ALA A 17 -2.32 0.98 -12.71
CA ALA A 17 -3.77 1.11 -12.75
C ALA A 17 -4.32 1.00 -14.18
N ALA A 18 -3.68 1.69 -15.13
CA ALA A 18 -4.00 1.59 -16.55
C ALA A 18 -3.80 0.16 -17.10
N SER A 19 -2.72 -0.52 -16.72
CA SER A 19 -2.45 -1.91 -17.14
C SER A 19 -3.46 -2.91 -16.58
N LEU A 20 -4.02 -2.64 -15.41
CA LEU A 20 -5.05 -3.45 -14.76
C LEU A 20 -6.48 -3.04 -15.17
N GLY A 21 -6.64 -1.95 -15.93
CA GLY A 21 -7.94 -1.42 -16.31
C GLY A 21 -8.78 -0.92 -15.12
N CYS A 22 -8.13 -0.38 -14.08
CA CYS A 22 -8.80 0.05 -12.84
C CYS A 22 -8.40 1.48 -12.43
N SER A 23 -9.07 2.03 -11.41
CA SER A 23 -8.71 3.32 -10.81
C SER A 23 -7.34 3.26 -10.11
N PRO A 24 -6.51 4.32 -10.14
CA PRO A 24 -5.29 4.42 -9.34
C PRO A 24 -5.48 4.22 -7.83
N THR A 25 -6.69 4.48 -7.31
CA THR A 25 -7.05 4.30 -5.90
C THR A 25 -7.69 2.94 -5.61
N SER A 26 -7.79 2.06 -6.61
CA SER A 26 -8.34 0.72 -6.45
C SER A 26 -7.43 -0.16 -5.61
N VAL A 27 -8.02 -0.99 -4.74
CA VAL A 27 -7.30 -2.00 -3.94
C VAL A 27 -6.45 -2.94 -4.82
N GLN A 28 -6.91 -3.22 -6.04
CA GLN A 28 -6.20 -4.07 -7.00
C GLN A 28 -4.79 -3.58 -7.33
N VAL A 29 -4.56 -2.25 -7.32
CA VAL A 29 -3.23 -1.67 -7.56
C VAL A 29 -2.30 -1.99 -6.39
N ALA A 30 -2.79 -1.86 -5.16
CA ALA A 30 -2.02 -2.20 -3.96
C ALA A 30 -1.69 -3.70 -3.90
N GLU A 31 -2.68 -4.56 -4.16
CA GLU A 31 -2.47 -6.01 -4.22
C GLU A 31 -1.44 -6.42 -5.29
N PHE A 32 -1.49 -5.76 -6.46
CA PHE A 32 -0.51 -5.98 -7.51
C PHE A 32 0.90 -5.59 -7.06
N LEU A 33 1.06 -4.44 -6.39
CA LEU A 33 2.35 -3.98 -5.87
C LEU A 33 2.89 -4.95 -4.81
N ASP A 34 2.06 -5.37 -3.84
CA ASP A 34 2.42 -6.31 -2.79
C ASP A 34 2.88 -7.67 -3.38
N LYS A 35 2.19 -8.16 -4.41
CA LYS A 35 2.55 -9.42 -5.08
C LYS A 35 3.91 -9.36 -5.79
N HIS A 36 4.34 -8.17 -6.21
CA HIS A 36 5.56 -7.96 -6.98
C HIS A 36 6.69 -7.34 -6.15
N ASP A 37 6.47 -7.10 -4.86
CA ASP A 37 7.49 -6.64 -3.94
C ASP A 37 8.46 -7.78 -3.58
N GLN A 38 9.69 -7.66 -4.06
CA GLN A 38 10.76 -8.63 -3.78
C GLN A 38 11.15 -8.65 -2.29
N LEU A 39 10.85 -7.58 -1.55
CA LEU A 39 11.15 -7.45 -0.13
C LEU A 39 9.97 -7.86 0.77
N GLY A 40 8.82 -8.25 0.20
CA GLY A 40 7.61 -8.55 0.97
C GLY A 40 7.80 -9.62 2.05
N HIS A 41 8.68 -10.60 1.78
CA HIS A 41 9.03 -11.66 2.72
C HIS A 41 9.68 -11.14 4.02
N LEU A 42 10.31 -9.96 4.00
CA LEU A 42 10.92 -9.38 5.20
C LEU A 42 9.90 -9.04 6.28
N ARG A 43 8.61 -8.88 5.93
CA ARG A 43 7.52 -8.64 6.89
C ARG A 43 7.43 -9.74 7.95
N GLU A 44 7.81 -10.97 7.60
CA GLU A 44 7.77 -12.13 8.49
C GLU A 44 8.84 -12.06 9.60
N ASN A 45 9.87 -11.22 9.42
CA ASN A 45 10.94 -11.04 10.40
C ASN A 45 10.58 -10.06 11.52
N PHE A 46 9.40 -9.43 11.47
CA PHE A 46 8.97 -8.42 12.43
C PHE A 46 7.71 -8.86 13.19
N LEU A 47 7.67 -8.54 14.49
CA LEU A 47 6.44 -8.65 15.27
C LEU A 47 5.57 -7.44 14.97
N VAL A 48 4.53 -7.63 14.16
CA VAL A 48 3.55 -6.58 13.84
C VAL A 48 2.41 -6.63 14.87
N PRO A 49 2.18 -5.56 15.65
CA PRO A 49 1.06 -5.50 16.60
C PRO A 49 -0.29 -5.65 15.89
N LYS A 50 -1.24 -6.34 16.53
CA LYS A 50 -2.62 -6.41 16.01
C LYS A 50 -3.38 -5.18 16.48
N VAL A 51 -4.35 -4.74 15.68
CA VAL A 51 -5.25 -3.63 16.06
C VAL A 51 -5.97 -3.92 17.39
N ALA A 52 -6.31 -5.19 17.65
CA ALA A 52 -6.93 -5.62 18.91
C ALA A 52 -6.04 -5.43 20.15
N ASP A 53 -4.71 -5.33 19.96
CA ASP A 53 -3.75 -5.12 21.05
C ASP A 53 -3.52 -3.62 21.31
N LEU A 54 -4.08 -2.74 20.49
CA LEU A 54 -3.94 -1.29 20.64
C LEU A 54 -4.94 -0.76 21.66
N PRO A 55 -4.58 0.29 22.42
CA PRO A 55 -5.55 1.01 23.23
C PRO A 55 -6.63 1.64 22.33
N PRO A 56 -7.87 1.79 22.82
CA PRO A 56 -8.93 2.44 22.07
C PRO A 56 -8.52 3.87 21.70
N SER A 57 -8.75 4.25 20.44
CA SER A 57 -8.50 5.62 19.99
C SER A 57 -9.52 6.57 20.61
N ASP A 58 -9.04 7.68 21.16
CA ASP A 58 -9.91 8.75 21.63
C ASP A 58 -10.41 9.56 20.44
N LEU A 59 -11.67 9.33 20.07
CA LEU A 59 -12.31 10.00 18.94
C LEU A 59 -12.61 11.48 19.21
N SER A 60 -12.52 11.95 20.46
CA SER A 60 -12.68 13.38 20.79
C SER A 60 -11.47 14.23 20.38
N LEU A 61 -10.33 13.59 20.11
CA LEU A 61 -9.08 14.22 19.67
C LEU A 61 -8.93 14.27 18.14
N VAL A 62 -9.94 13.85 17.38
CA VAL A 62 -9.88 13.81 15.92
C VAL A 62 -10.46 15.11 15.36
N ASP A 63 -9.60 16.08 15.04
CA ASP A 63 -9.96 17.20 14.16
C ASP A 63 -9.63 16.82 12.72
N GLY A 64 -10.59 16.18 12.04
CA GLY A 64 -10.45 15.85 10.62
C GLY A 64 -10.65 17.04 9.67
N SER A 65 -10.30 18.26 10.09
CA SER A 65 -10.48 19.52 9.34
C SER A 65 -9.17 20.00 8.71
#